data_AF-W0DGV5-F1
#
_entry.id   AF-W0DGV5-F1
#
_cell.length_a   1.000
_cell.length_b   1.000
_cell.length_c   1.000
_cell.angle_alpha   90.00
_cell.angle_beta   90.00
_cell.angle_gamma   90.00
#
_symmetry.space_group_name_H-M   'P 1'
#
loop_
_entity.id
_entity.type
_entity.pdbx_description
1 polymer ?
#
loop_
_entity_poly.entity_id
_entity_poly.type
_entity_poly.pdbx_seq_one_letter_code
_entity_poly.pdbx_strand_id
1 'polypeptide(L)'
;MGGLAMRQQKGFTLIELLVVIAIIAILASLAIPQYLRYQRQARVSSYAEPIARGCLMDLAAYCMENAGQTVNPILGSTSPLPNCRNTTVSTAGGNVNLTSSATSVTCGSDGTVNLGTATGGGITATLDTAPGFRARCFAQDQSVRCTVEAQ
;
A
#
# COMPACT_ATOMS: atom_id res chain seq x y z
N MET A 1 -30.99 -7.44 -67.30
CA MET A 1 -29.54 -7.12 -67.25
C MET A 1 -29.24 -6.49 -65.90
N GLY A 2 -28.73 -7.25 -64.94
CA GLY A 2 -28.31 -6.73 -63.63
C GLY A 2 -26.93 -7.29 -63.31
N GLY A 3 -25.88 -6.52 -63.62
CA GLY A 3 -24.51 -6.91 -63.34
C GLY A 3 -24.18 -6.72 -61.87
N LEU A 4 -23.87 -7.81 -61.16
CA LEU A 4 -23.32 -7.75 -59.81
C LEU A 4 -21.86 -7.28 -59.88
N ALA A 5 -21.59 -6.06 -59.39
CA ALA A 5 -20.24 -5.56 -59.20
C ALA A 5 -19.56 -6.33 -58.05
N MET A 6 -18.52 -7.12 -58.36
CA MET A 6 -17.65 -7.73 -57.35
C MET A 6 -16.85 -6.64 -56.62
N ARG A 7 -17.18 -6.40 -55.35
CA ARG A 7 -16.38 -5.55 -54.46
C ARG A 7 -15.06 -6.27 -54.19
N GLN A 8 -13.95 -5.73 -54.68
CA GLN A 8 -12.62 -6.27 -54.34
C GLN A 8 -12.36 -6.11 -52.85
N GLN A 9 -12.24 -7.22 -52.14
CA GLN A 9 -11.78 -7.23 -50.75
C GLN A 9 -10.28 -6.90 -50.74
N LYS A 10 -9.94 -5.68 -50.33
CA LYS A 10 -8.55 -5.32 -50.00
C LYS A 10 -8.17 -6.11 -48.74
N GLY A 11 -7.37 -7.17 -48.90
CA GLY A 11 -6.79 -7.90 -47.79
C GLY A 11 -5.67 -7.10 -47.13
N PHE A 12 -5.52 -7.27 -45.81
CA PHE A 12 -4.38 -6.75 -45.04
C PHE A 12 -3.09 -7.38 -45.57
N THR A 13 -2.04 -6.59 -45.76
CA THR A 13 -0.74 -7.12 -46.17
C THR A 13 -0.01 -7.75 -44.98
N LEU A 14 0.78 -8.80 -45.25
CA LEU A 14 1.59 -9.46 -44.21
C LEU A 14 2.62 -8.50 -43.61
N ILE A 15 3.11 -7.54 -44.42
CA ILE A 15 4.04 -6.50 -43.97
C ILE A 15 3.38 -5.49 -43.01
N GLU A 16 2.11 -5.10 -43.24
CA GLU A 16 1.36 -4.25 -42.31
C GLU A 16 1.22 -4.92 -40.95
N LEU A 17 0.92 -6.22 -40.93
CA LEU A 17 0.77 -6.97 -39.68
C LEU A 17 2.12 -7.07 -38.94
N LEU A 18 3.23 -7.25 -39.67
CA LEU A 18 4.57 -7.34 -39.09
C LEU A 18 5.03 -6.01 -38.45
N VAL A 19 4.74 -4.86 -39.08
CA VAL A 19 5.08 -3.56 -38.50
C VAL A 19 4.24 -3.27 -37.25
N VAL A 20 2.96 -3.65 -37.23
CA VAL A 20 2.09 -3.46 -36.06
C VAL A 20 2.58 -4.25 -34.85
N ILE A 21 2.94 -5.53 -35.02
CA ILE A 21 3.47 -6.33 -33.90
C ILE A 21 4.80 -5.78 -33.40
N ALA A 22 5.66 -5.23 -34.28
CA ALA A 22 6.92 -4.63 -33.88
C ALA A 22 6.71 -3.39 -32.99
N ILE A 23 5.75 -2.53 -33.34
CA ILE A 23 5.39 -1.35 -32.54
C ILE A 23 4.78 -1.77 -31.20
N ILE A 24 3.86 -2.73 -31.18
CA ILE A 24 3.24 -3.24 -29.94
C ILE A 24 4.31 -3.83 -29.01
N ALA A 25 5.28 -4.58 -29.54
CA ALA A 25 6.36 -5.16 -28.76
C ALA A 25 7.21 -4.09 -28.05
N ILE A 26 7.54 -2.99 -28.74
CA ILE A 26 8.28 -1.87 -28.16
C ILE A 26 7.48 -1.22 -27.03
N LEU A 27 6.20 -0.90 -27.26
CA LEU A 27 5.34 -0.27 -26.25
C LEU A 27 5.11 -1.18 -25.04
N ALA A 28 4.87 -2.47 -25.26
CA ALA A 28 4.64 -3.46 -24.20
C ALA A 28 5.86 -3.60 -23.27
N SER A 29 7.08 -3.52 -23.82
CA SER A 29 8.33 -3.61 -23.04
C SER A 29 8.45 -2.53 -21.96
N LEU A 30 7.91 -1.33 -22.20
CA LEU A 30 7.91 -0.21 -21.25
C LEU A 30 6.66 -0.21 -20.36
N ALA A 31 5.50 -0.53 -20.92
CA ALA A 31 4.22 -0.43 -20.22
C ALA A 31 4.03 -1.53 -19.17
N ILE A 32 4.42 -2.78 -19.47
CA ILE A 32 4.24 -3.93 -18.57
C ILE A 32 4.94 -3.73 -17.20
N PRO A 33 6.24 -3.40 -17.13
CA PRO A 33 6.91 -3.25 -15.83
C PRO A 33 6.31 -2.10 -14.99
N GLN A 34 5.89 -1.00 -15.64
CA GLN A 34 5.22 0.10 -14.96
C GLN A 34 3.85 -0.31 -14.43
N TYR A 35 3.04 -1.00 -15.24
CA TYR A 35 1.73 -1.50 -14.83
C TYR A 35 1.83 -2.46 -13.63
N LEU A 36 2.79 -3.39 -13.65
CA LEU A 36 3.04 -4.30 -12.54
C LEU A 36 3.49 -3.57 -11.26
N ARG A 37 4.22 -2.46 -11.40
CA ARG A 37 4.59 -1.61 -10.27
C ARG A 37 3.36 -0.90 -9.67
N TYR A 38 2.50 -0.33 -10.50
CA TYR A 38 1.26 0.31 -10.05
C TYR A 38 0.30 -0.68 -9.38
N GLN A 39 0.14 -1.89 -9.94
CA GLN A 39 -0.66 -2.93 -9.30
C GLN A 39 -0.14 -3.29 -7.91
N ARG A 40 1.18 -3.43 -7.74
CA ARG A 40 1.77 -3.73 -6.43
C ARG A 40 1.54 -2.60 -5.43
N GLN A 41 1.72 -1.34 -5.84
CA GLN A 41 1.44 -0.19 -4.99
C GLN A 41 -0.04 -0.13 -4.57
N ALA A 42 -0.97 -0.39 -5.49
CA ALA A 42 -2.40 -0.43 -5.21
C ALA A 42 -2.80 -1.58 -4.27
N ARG A 43 -2.14 -2.74 -4.36
CA ARG A 43 -2.35 -3.83 -3.39
C ARG A 43 -1.91 -3.43 -1.99
N VAL A 44 -0.77 -2.76 -1.86
CA VAL A 44 -0.29 -2.26 -0.55
C VAL A 44 -1.24 -1.21 0.02
N SER A 45 -1.75 -0.27 -0.78
CA SER A 45 -2.75 0.70 -0.31
C SER A 45 -4.08 0.05 0.09
N SER A 46 -4.46 -1.05 -0.56
CA SER A 46 -5.75 -1.71 -0.30
C SER A 46 -5.71 -2.65 0.91
N TYR A 47 -4.60 -3.36 1.11
CA TYR A 47 -4.49 -4.40 2.15
C TYR A 47 -3.61 -3.98 3.32
N ALA A 48 -2.47 -3.34 3.09
CA ALA A 48 -1.49 -3.06 4.15
C ALA A 48 -1.76 -1.73 4.86
N GLU A 49 -2.09 -0.68 4.11
CA GLU A 49 -2.40 0.64 4.65
C GLU A 49 -3.52 0.67 5.69
N PRO A 50 -4.70 0.05 5.47
CA PRO A 50 -5.77 0.07 6.47
C PRO A 50 -5.39 -0.63 7.77
N ILE A 51 -4.51 -1.65 7.71
CA ILE A 51 -4.03 -2.38 8.88
C ILE A 51 -3.07 -1.51 9.70
N ALA A 52 -2.09 -0.88 9.06
CA ALA A 52 -1.20 0.08 9.74
C ALA A 52 -1.99 1.26 10.32
N ARG A 53 -2.96 1.77 9.57
CA ARG A 53 -3.83 2.87 10.00
C ARG A 53 -4.67 2.48 11.21
N GLY A 54 -5.30 1.30 11.19
CA GLY A 54 -6.10 0.81 12.32
C GLY A 54 -5.30 0.74 13.61
N CYS A 55 -4.09 0.18 13.54
CA CYS A 55 -3.19 0.11 14.68
C CYS A 55 -2.78 1.50 15.21
N LEU A 56 -2.47 2.46 14.33
CA LEU A 56 -2.11 3.82 14.75
C LEU A 56 -3.32 4.62 15.27
N MET A 57 -4.53 4.35 14.77
CA MET A 57 -5.76 4.97 15.27
C MET A 57 -6.12 4.45 16.66
N ASP A 58 -5.93 3.15 16.94
CA ASP A 58 -6.06 2.61 18.30
C ASP A 58 -5.07 3.27 19.25
N LEU A 59 -3.85 3.57 18.77
CA LEU A 59 -2.85 4.25 19.57
C LEU A 59 -3.27 5.68 19.90
N ALA A 60 -3.76 6.41 18.91
CA ALA A 60 -4.28 7.75 19.11
C ALA A 60 -5.48 7.74 20.07
N ALA A 61 -6.42 6.81 19.90
CA ALA A 61 -7.57 6.64 20.79
C ALA A 61 -7.14 6.33 22.22
N TYR A 62 -6.21 5.39 22.40
CA TYR A 62 -5.67 5.03 23.71
C TYR A 62 -5.05 6.25 24.41
N CYS A 63 -4.27 7.06 23.67
CA CYS A 63 -3.65 8.25 24.24
C CYS A 63 -4.64 9.35 24.60
N MET A 64 -5.75 9.50 23.87
CA MET A 64 -6.83 10.42 24.24
C MET A 64 -7.51 10.01 25.55
N GLU A 65 -7.64 8.70 25.81
CA GLU A 65 -8.25 8.17 27.03
C GLU A 65 -7.27 8.11 28.21
N ASN A 66 -5.97 7.97 27.93
CA ASN A 66 -4.92 7.71 28.93
C ASN A 66 -3.77 8.73 28.81
N ALA A 67 -4.09 10.01 28.91
CA ALA A 67 -3.10 11.08 28.82
C ALA A 67 -1.96 10.90 29.84
N GLY A 68 -0.71 11.10 29.38
CA GLY A 68 0.50 10.89 30.19
C GLY A 68 0.90 9.44 30.44
N GLN A 69 0.08 8.45 30.05
CA GLN A 69 0.44 7.04 30.19
C GLN A 69 1.38 6.56 29.08
N THR A 70 2.13 5.50 29.36
CA THR A 70 3.01 4.88 28.37
C THR A 70 2.40 3.59 27.85
N VAL A 71 2.32 3.50 26.53
CA VAL A 71 2.00 2.27 25.80
C VAL A 71 3.28 1.46 25.63
N ASN A 72 3.27 0.22 26.13
CA ASN A 72 4.35 -0.75 25.90
C ASN A 72 3.82 -2.19 26.06
N PRO A 73 4.02 -3.10 25.07
CA PRO A 73 4.57 -2.82 23.74
C PRO A 73 3.52 -2.19 22.82
N ILE A 74 3.95 -1.43 21.82
CA ILE A 74 3.05 -0.91 20.77
C ILE A 74 2.47 -2.06 19.94
N LEU A 75 3.31 -3.03 19.55
CA LEU A 75 2.94 -4.18 18.74
C LEU A 75 3.08 -5.51 19.50
N GLY A 76 2.34 -6.52 19.06
CA GLY A 76 2.45 -7.89 19.57
C GLY A 76 1.32 -8.28 20.50
N SER A 77 1.20 -9.57 20.81
CA SER A 77 0.01 -10.15 21.46
C SER A 77 -0.34 -9.57 22.83
N THR A 78 0.64 -8.96 23.51
CA THR A 78 0.48 -8.28 24.80
C THR A 78 0.21 -6.78 24.69
N SER A 79 0.17 -6.23 23.48
CA SER A 79 -0.14 -4.82 23.25
C SER A 79 -1.55 -4.49 23.77
N PRO A 80 -1.72 -3.35 24.49
CA PRO A 80 -3.04 -2.90 24.89
C PRO A 80 -3.91 -2.44 23.70
N LEU A 81 -3.34 -2.34 22.50
CA LEU A 81 -3.99 -1.85 21.28
C LEU A 81 -4.53 -3.03 20.46
N PRO A 82 -5.86 -3.22 20.35
CA PRO A 82 -6.46 -4.37 19.67
C PRO A 82 -5.93 -4.60 18.25
N ASN A 83 -5.87 -3.56 17.43
CA ASN A 83 -5.44 -3.62 16.03
C ASN A 83 -3.92 -3.79 15.85
N CYS A 84 -3.14 -3.74 16.93
CA CYS A 84 -1.69 -3.90 16.92
C CYS A 84 -1.22 -5.24 17.47
N ARG A 85 -2.14 -6.09 17.96
CA ARG A 85 -1.79 -7.35 18.62
C ARG A 85 -1.19 -8.39 17.67
N ASN A 86 -1.70 -8.43 16.45
CA ASN A 86 -1.23 -9.36 15.43
C ASN A 86 -0.19 -8.66 14.56
N THR A 87 1.07 -9.02 14.72
CA THR A 87 2.15 -8.51 13.85
C THR A 87 2.10 -9.09 12.44
N THR A 88 1.32 -10.17 12.23
CA THR A 88 1.07 -10.74 10.91
C THR A 88 -0.43 -10.97 10.76
N VAL A 89 -1.03 -10.37 9.73
CA VAL A 89 -2.46 -10.41 9.44
C VAL A 89 -2.65 -11.00 8.05
N SER A 90 -3.41 -12.10 7.95
CA SER A 90 -3.68 -12.74 6.65
C SER A 90 -4.87 -12.07 5.97
N THR A 91 -4.69 -11.70 4.70
CA THR A 91 -5.71 -11.06 3.86
C THR A 91 -5.87 -11.83 2.55
N ALA A 92 -6.91 -11.53 1.77
CA ALA A 92 -7.06 -12.07 0.42
C ALA A 92 -5.90 -11.71 -0.52
N GLY A 93 -5.14 -10.64 -0.20
CA GLY A 93 -3.97 -10.20 -0.94
C GLY A 93 -2.66 -10.88 -0.52
N GLY A 94 -2.64 -11.65 0.57
CA GLY A 94 -1.43 -12.19 1.20
C GLY A 94 -1.28 -11.76 2.66
N ASN A 95 -0.13 -12.07 3.25
CA ASN A 95 0.16 -11.73 4.63
C ASN A 95 0.71 -10.31 4.74
N VAL A 96 0.06 -9.51 5.59
CA VAL A 96 0.51 -8.17 5.96
C VAL A 96 1.30 -8.28 7.25
N ASN A 97 2.55 -7.81 7.22
CA ASN A 97 3.45 -7.80 8.37
C ASN A 97 3.60 -6.38 8.91
N LEU A 98 3.29 -6.19 10.20
CA LEU A 98 3.38 -4.93 10.91
C LEU A 98 4.71 -4.80 11.66
N THR A 99 5.32 -3.64 11.55
CA THR A 99 6.48 -3.22 12.34
C THR A 99 6.26 -1.80 12.86
N SER A 100 6.92 -1.45 13.96
CA SER A 100 6.84 -0.12 14.57
C SER A 100 8.25 0.41 14.72
N SER A 101 8.43 1.72 14.53
CA SER A 101 9.72 2.38 14.74
C SER A 101 10.12 2.50 16.22
N ALA A 102 9.18 2.25 17.13
CA ALA A 102 9.41 2.24 18.58
C ALA A 102 8.72 1.03 19.22
N THR A 103 9.26 0.58 20.35
CA THR A 103 8.65 -0.47 21.19
C THR A 103 7.63 0.10 22.16
N SER A 104 7.85 1.33 22.63
CA SER A 104 6.96 2.06 23.52
C SER A 104 6.74 3.50 23.06
N VAL A 105 5.62 4.09 23.47
CA VAL A 105 5.32 5.52 23.27
C VAL A 105 4.64 6.06 24.51
N THR A 106 5.01 7.26 24.92
CA THR A 106 4.32 7.98 26.00
C THR A 106 3.33 8.95 25.39
N CYS A 107 2.08 8.84 25.82
CA CYS A 107 1.01 9.75 25.43
C CYS A 107 1.28 11.13 26.03
N GLY A 108 1.05 12.18 25.25
CA GLY A 108 1.13 13.56 25.74
C GLY A 108 0.15 13.78 26.89
N SER A 109 0.44 14.77 27.74
CA SER A 109 -0.48 15.20 28.82
C SER A 109 -1.76 15.83 28.27
N ASP A 110 -1.76 16.21 26.99
CA ASP A 110 -2.88 16.67 26.18
C ASP A 110 -3.59 15.55 25.41
N GLY A 111 -3.24 14.28 25.67
CA GLY A 111 -3.78 13.11 25.00
C GLY A 111 -3.24 12.88 23.59
N THR A 112 -2.20 13.61 23.20
CA THR A 112 -1.58 13.46 21.87
C THR A 112 -0.68 12.23 21.79
N VAL A 113 -0.43 11.76 20.56
CA VAL A 113 0.61 10.78 20.30
C VAL A 113 1.55 11.28 19.22
N ASN A 114 2.84 11.14 19.48
CA ASN A 114 3.91 11.40 18.53
C ASN A 114 4.65 10.08 18.26
N LEU A 115 4.39 9.47 17.11
CA LEU A 115 5.02 8.22 16.68
C LEU A 115 5.40 8.34 15.20
N GLY A 116 6.70 8.46 14.95
CA GLY A 116 7.23 8.75 13.61
C GLY A 116 7.06 10.21 13.21
N THR A 117 7.57 10.52 12.02
CA THR A 117 7.54 11.86 11.40
C THR A 117 7.30 11.73 9.90
N ALA A 118 7.09 12.84 9.20
CA ALA A 118 7.04 12.84 7.73
C ALA A 118 8.31 12.22 7.10
N THR A 119 9.47 12.38 7.74
CA THR A 119 10.77 11.94 7.21
C THR A 119 11.14 10.50 7.60
N GLY A 120 10.43 9.89 8.55
CA GLY A 120 10.69 8.50 8.94
C GLY A 120 10.02 8.06 10.23
N GLY A 121 9.95 6.74 10.41
CA GLY A 121 9.32 6.10 11.56
C GLY A 121 7.79 5.99 11.44
N GLY A 122 7.15 5.55 12.53
CA GLY A 122 5.72 5.24 12.58
C GLY A 122 5.46 3.74 12.61
N ILE A 123 4.21 3.38 12.33
CA ILE A 123 3.76 2.01 12.12
C ILE A 123 3.84 1.70 10.64
N THR A 124 4.53 0.62 10.30
CA THR A 124 4.78 0.18 8.94
C THR A 124 4.11 -1.15 8.69
N ALA A 125 3.40 -1.28 7.57
CA ALA A 125 2.84 -2.52 7.08
C ALA A 125 3.43 -2.90 5.72
N THR A 126 3.91 -4.12 5.59
CA THR A 126 4.43 -4.69 4.33
C THR A 126 3.56 -5.85 3.89
N LEU A 127 3.33 -6.01 2.59
CA LEU A 127 2.60 -7.14 2.01
C LEU A 127 3.56 -8.09 1.30
N ASP A 128 3.56 -9.37 1.68
CA ASP A 128 4.44 -10.40 1.11
C ASP A 128 4.33 -10.56 -0.41
N THR A 129 3.13 -10.43 -0.97
CA THR A 129 2.88 -10.54 -2.42
C THR A 129 3.20 -9.26 -3.21
N ALA A 130 3.54 -8.16 -2.54
CA ALA A 130 3.85 -6.88 -3.18
C ALA A 130 5.16 -6.27 -2.63
N PRO A 131 6.31 -6.95 -2.81
CA PRO A 131 7.59 -6.47 -2.32
C PRO A 131 8.01 -5.17 -3.02
N GLY A 132 8.79 -4.35 -2.32
CA GLY A 132 9.30 -3.05 -2.79
C GLY A 132 8.36 -1.88 -2.50
N PHE A 133 7.21 -2.12 -1.85
CA PHE A 133 6.32 -1.08 -1.34
C PHE A 133 5.96 -1.37 0.11
N ARG A 134 5.76 -0.31 0.89
CA ARG A 134 5.26 -0.39 2.26
C ARG A 134 4.25 0.72 2.51
N ALA A 135 3.27 0.43 3.36
CA ALA A 135 2.42 1.47 3.93
C ALA A 135 3.03 1.92 5.25
N ARG A 136 3.18 3.23 5.44
CA ARG A 136 3.71 3.84 6.65
C ARG A 136 2.70 4.83 7.19
N CYS A 137 2.32 4.66 8.44
CA CYS A 137 1.45 5.57 9.16
C CYS A 137 2.21 6.18 10.32
N PHE A 138 2.08 7.49 10.52
CA PHE A 138 2.71 8.22 11.62
C PHE A 138 1.73 9.23 12.20
N ALA A 139 1.92 9.54 13.48
CA ALA A 139 1.15 10.56 14.18
C ALA A 139 2.11 11.67 14.64
N GLN A 140 1.79 12.91 14.27
CA GLN A 140 2.52 14.09 14.71
C GLN A 140 1.56 15.29 14.75
N ASP A 141 1.66 16.10 15.80
CA ASP A 141 0.88 17.33 16.00
C ASP A 141 -0.64 17.10 15.80
N GLN A 142 -1.19 16.11 16.50
CA GLN A 142 -2.62 15.73 16.44
C GLN A 142 -3.10 15.19 15.09
N SER A 143 -2.22 15.05 14.09
CA SER A 143 -2.58 14.53 12.78
C SER A 143 -2.07 13.11 12.58
N VAL A 144 -2.95 12.23 12.12
CA VAL A 144 -2.58 10.90 11.63
C VAL A 144 -2.45 10.95 10.12
N ARG A 145 -1.30 10.54 9.61
CA ARG A 145 -1.01 10.47 8.17
C ARG A 145 -0.54 9.08 7.81
N CYS A 146 -1.02 8.57 6.69
CA CYS A 146 -0.57 7.32 6.10
C CYS A 146 -0.10 7.58 4.66
N THR A 147 0.97 6.92 4.27
CA THR A 147 1.57 7.02 2.94
C THR A 147 2.02 5.65 2.47
N VAL A 148 1.77 5.34 1.19
CA VAL A 148 2.38 4.18 0.54
C VAL A 148 3.63 4.64 -0.21
N GLU A 149 4.78 4.15 0.25
CA GLU A 149 6.10 4.53 -0.26
C GLU A 149 6.84 3.31 -0.82
N ALA A 150 7.71 3.56 -1.79
CA ALA A 150 8.65 2.54 -2.26
C ALA A 150 9.71 2.32 -1.17
N GLN A 151 10.09 1.05 -0.98
CA GLN A 151 11.12 0.66 0.00
C GLN A 151 12.54 0.99 -0.48
#